data_AF-K6WKK9-F1
#
_entry.id   AF-K6WKK9-F1
#
_cell.length_a   1.000
_cell.length_b   1.000
_cell.length_c   1.000
_cell.angle_alpha   90.00
_cell.angle_beta   90.00
_cell.angle_gamma   90.00
#
_symmetry.space_group_name_H-M   'P 1'
#
loop_
_entity.id
_entity.type
_entity.pdbx_description
1 polymer ?
#
loop_
_entity_poly.entity_id
_entity_poly.type
_entity_poly.pdbx_seq_one_letter_code
_entity_poly.pdbx_strand_id
1 'polypeptide(L)' 'MTKRLIDLDDELLEEARRALNTDGVSDTVRAALRQASDAAARAEEFEWLAAGGMAQLADPQERARVWR' A
#
# COMPACT_ATOMS: atom_id res chain seq x y z
N MET A 1 16.14 -11.75 7.72
CA MET A 1 14.88 -12.18 7.09
C MET A 1 14.67 -13.66 7.38
N THR A 2 13.51 -14.03 7.91
CA THR A 2 13.16 -15.44 8.19
C THR A 2 12.64 -16.09 6.92
N LYS A 3 13.19 -17.26 6.56
CA LYS A 3 12.73 -18.05 5.41
C LYS A 3 11.47 -18.82 5.79
N ARG A 4 10.51 -18.89 4.88
CA ARG A 4 9.26 -19.66 5.01
C ARG A 4 9.14 -20.53 3.76
N LEU A 5 8.78 -21.80 3.95
CA LEU A 5 8.40 -22.69 2.87
C LEU A 5 6.89 -22.52 2.66
N ILE A 6 6.49 -22.23 1.43
CA ILE A 6 5.09 -22.10 1.02
C ILE A 6 4.97 -22.75 -0.36
N ASP A 7 3.82 -23.34 -0.64
CA ASP A 7 3.45 -23.70 -1.99
C ASP A 7 2.94 -22.45 -2.70
N LEU A 8 3.37 -22.23 -3.93
CA LEU A 8 2.99 -21.09 -4.75
C LEU A 8 2.54 -21.60 -6.11
N ASP A 9 1.45 -21.04 -6.61
CA ASP A 9 0.99 -21.31 -7.97
C ASP A 9 1.94 -20.65 -8.97
N ASP A 10 2.52 -21.45 -9.87
CA ASP A 10 3.52 -20.98 -10.83
C ASP A 10 2.93 -20.06 -11.91
N GLU A 11 1.66 -20.26 -12.28
CA GLU A 11 0.98 -19.41 -13.25
C GLU A 11 0.72 -18.04 -12.63
N LEU A 12 0.21 -18.00 -11.39
CA LEU A 12 0.01 -16.76 -10.65
C LEU A 12 1.33 -16.03 -10.38
N LEU A 13 2.39 -16.77 -10.05
CA LEU A 13 3.72 -16.20 -9.86
C LEU A 13 4.21 -15.55 -11.16
N GLU A 14 4.00 -16.18 -12.30
CA GLU A 14 4.44 -15.67 -13.59
C GLU A 14 3.62 -14.44 -14.05
N GLU A 15 2.31 -14.43 -13.78
CA GLU A 15 1.48 -13.24 -13.95
C GLU A 15 1.97 -12.08 -13.09
N ALA A 16 2.26 -12.34 -11.82
CA ALA A 16 2.80 -11.35 -10.90
C ALA A 16 4.19 -10.86 -11.34
N ARG A 17 5.07 -11.74 -11.84
CA ARG A 17 6.39 -11.36 -12.38
C ARG A 17 6.27 -10.36 -13.51
N ARG A 18 5.35 -10.59 -14.45
CA ARG A 18 5.09 -9.70 -15.59
C ARG A 18 4.48 -8.38 -15.15
N ALA A 19 3.46 -8.43 -14.29
CA ALA A 19 2.77 -7.24 -13.80
C ALA A 19 3.70 -6.33 -12.97
N LEU A 20 4.58 -6.93 -12.17
CA LEU A 20 5.50 -6.21 -11.29
C LEU A 20 6.87 -5.94 -11.93
N ASN A 21 7.10 -6.46 -13.14
CA ASN A 21 8.37 -6.40 -13.85
C ASN A 21 9.56 -6.86 -12.98
N THR A 22 9.47 -8.08 -12.45
CA THR A 22 10.47 -8.67 -11.55
C THR A 22 11.00 -9.98 -12.11
N ASP A 23 12.27 -10.28 -11.84
CA ASP A 23 12.94 -11.44 -12.44
C ASP A 23 12.94 -12.69 -11.56
N GLY A 24 12.78 -12.57 -10.23
CA GLY A 24 12.91 -13.72 -9.32
C GLY A 24 11.83 -13.78 -8.25
N VAL A 25 11.47 -15.01 -7.84
CA VAL A 25 10.37 -15.30 -6.90
C VAL A 25 10.42 -14.44 -5.63
N SER A 26 11.59 -14.34 -4.99
CA SER A 26 11.73 -13.57 -3.76
C SER A 26 11.50 -12.07 -3.95
N ASP A 27 11.86 -11.54 -5.12
CA ASP A 27 11.65 -10.13 -5.45
C ASP A 27 10.18 -9.88 -5.79
N THR A 28 9.58 -10.75 -6.60
CA THR A 28 8.15 -10.72 -6.94
C THR A 28 7.28 -10.77 -5.69
N VAL A 29 7.52 -11.71 -4.78
CA VAL A 29 6.76 -11.83 -3.52
C VAL A 29 6.94 -10.59 -2.65
N ARG A 30 8.16 -10.03 -2.58
CA ARG A 30 8.42 -8.81 -1.80
C ARG A 30 7.68 -7.61 -2.38
N ALA A 31 7.72 -7.44 -3.71
CA ALA A 31 7.03 -6.36 -4.41
C ALA A 31 5.51 -6.51 -4.25
N ALA A 32 4.97 -7.70 -4.42
CA ALA A 32 3.55 -7.99 -4.24
C ALA A 32 3.06 -7.67 -2.82
N LEU A 33 3.78 -8.11 -1.79
CA LEU A 33 3.44 -7.83 -0.39
C LEU A 33 3.49 -6.33 -0.08
N ARG A 34 4.46 -5.61 -0.64
CA ARG A 34 4.55 -4.15 -0.49
C ARG A 34 3.37 -3.46 -1.16
N GLN A 35 3.07 -3.83 -2.41
CA GLN A 35 1.93 -3.27 -3.13
C GLN A 35 0.61 -3.52 -2.41
N ALA A 36 0.39 -4.72 -1.86
CA ALA A 36 -0.80 -5.04 -1.08
C ALA A 36 -0.91 -4.18 0.19
N SER A 37 0.20 -4.03 0.92
CA SER A 37 0.25 -3.18 2.12
C SER A 37 -0.04 -1.71 1.78
N ASP A 38 0.59 -1.20 0.72
CA ASP A 38 0.40 0.18 0.29
C ASP A 38 -1.03 0.41 -0.23
N ALA A 39 -1.64 -0.57 -0.89
CA ALA A 39 -3.02 -0.49 -1.37
C ALA A 39 -4.00 -0.42 -0.19
N ALA A 40 -3.79 -1.24 0.84
CA ALA A 40 -4.59 -1.19 2.07
C ALA A 40 -4.46 0.16 2.79
N ALA A 41 -3.23 0.66 2.97
CA ALA A 41 -2.99 1.96 3.60
C ALA A 41 -3.66 3.11 2.85
N ARG A 42 -3.63 3.09 1.50
CA ARG A 42 -4.34 4.09 0.69
C ARG A 42 -5.86 4.00 0.86
N ALA A 43 -6.42 2.79 0.91
CA ALA A 43 -7.85 2.60 1.12
C ALA A 43 -8.29 3.18 2.48
N GLU A 44 -7.52 2.91 3.54
CA GLU A 44 -7.76 3.49 4.88
C GLU A 44 -7.67 5.03 4.87
N GLU A 45 -6.68 5.60 4.17
CA GLU A 45 -6.54 7.05 4.02
C GLU A 45 -7.75 7.67 3.30
N PHE A 46 -8.23 7.04 2.22
CA PHE A 46 -9.42 7.47 1.52
C PHE A 46 -10.68 7.40 2.40
N GLU A 47 -10.85 6.32 3.16
CA GLU A 47 -11.97 6.20 4.10
C GLU A 47 -11.93 7.28 5.17
N TRP A 48 -10.76 7.55 5.75
CA TRP A 48 -10.57 8.63 6.72
C TRP A 48 -10.87 10.02 6.11
N LEU A 49 -10.43 10.28 4.89
CA LEU A 49 -10.74 11.52 4.17
C LEU A 49 -12.25 11.64 3.90
N ALA A 50 -12.90 10.59 3.42
CA ALA A 50 -14.33 10.55 3.14
C ALA A 50 -15.17 10.73 4.42
N ALA A 51 -14.69 10.24 5.56
CA ALA A 51 -15.28 10.46 6.87
C ALA A 51 -15.07 11.88 7.43
N GLY A 52 -14.46 12.79 6.65
CA GLY A 52 -14.24 14.17 7.05
C GLY A 52 -12.96 14.39 7.86
N GLY A 53 -11.96 13.54 7.71
CA GLY A 53 -10.68 13.63 8.41
C GLY A 53 -9.98 15.00 8.30
N MET A 54 -10.26 15.75 7.25
CA MET A 54 -9.74 17.11 7.02
C MET A 54 -10.73 18.24 7.35
N ALA A 55 -11.89 17.95 7.95
CA ALA A 55 -12.93 18.94 8.21
C ALA A 55 -12.44 20.10 9.10
N GLN A 56 -11.60 19.81 10.10
CA GLN A 56 -10.96 20.81 10.96
C GLN A 56 -10.03 21.76 10.20
N LEU A 57 -9.45 21.32 9.07
CA LEU A 57 -8.62 22.15 8.21
C LEU A 57 -9.47 22.94 7.20
N ALA A 58 -10.80 22.84 7.20
CA ALA A 58 -11.63 23.71 6.36
C ALA A 58 -11.59 25.18 6.86
N ASP A 59 -11.42 25.38 8.17
CA ASP A 59 -11.29 26.71 8.78
C ASP A 59 -9.88 27.30 8.55
N PRO A 60 -9.76 28.48 7.88
CA PRO A 60 -8.49 29.18 7.73
C PRO A 60 -7.73 29.45 9.03
N GLN A 61 -8.42 29.69 10.15
CA GLN A 61 -7.77 29.95 11.44
C GLN A 61 -7.13 28.68 12.02
N GLU A 62 -7.84 27.55 11.98
CA GLU A 62 -7.30 26.26 12.44
C GLU A 62 -6.14 25.80 11.55
N ARG A 63 -6.21 25.99 10.22
CA ARG A 63 -5.06 25.72 9.35
C ARG A 63 -3.82 26.52 9.75
N ALA A 64 -3.99 27.81 10.04
CA ALA A 64 -2.90 28.69 10.45
C ALA A 64 -2.31 28.34 11.83
N ARG A 65 -2.99 27.51 12.62
CA ARG A 65 -2.52 27.02 13.93
C ARG A 65 -1.63 25.78 13.79
N VAL A 66 -1.88 24.92 12.80
CA VAL A 66 -1.13 23.66 12.58
C VAL A 66 0.26 23.89 11.96
N TRP A 67 0.42 24.94 11.13
CA TRP A 67 1.66 25.24 10.39
C TRP A 67 2.66 26.15 11.13
N ARG A 68 2.47 26.37 12.43
CA ARG A 68 3.27 27.31 13.24
C ARG A 68 4.20 26.55 14.17
#